data_AF-A0A3C0G3I2-F1
#
_entry.id   AF-A0A3C0G3I2-F1
#
_cell.length_a   1.000
_cell.length_b   1.000
_cell.length_c   1.000
_cell.angle_alpha   90.00
_cell.angle_beta   90.00
_cell.angle_gamma   90.00
#
_symmetry.space_group_name_H-M   'P 1'
#
loop_
_entity.id
_entity.type
_entity.pdbx_description
1 polymer ?
#
loop_
_entity_poly.entity_id
_entity_poly.type
_entity_poly.pdbx_seq_one_letter_code
_entity_poly.pdbx_strand_id
1 'polypeptide(L)' 'MDRQEKIDNFYNEEHQYKTGVAILRKLALACKLKETYKWSFPTYTTQDKNVIAICKFKSHFGIWFFNGVFLK' A
#
# COMPACT_ATOMS: atom_id res chain seq x y z
N MET A 1 18.75 -0.95 5.24
CA MET A 1 17.40 -1.49 5.48
C MET A 1 16.65 -1.47 4.18
N ASP A 2 16.40 -2.66 3.63
CA ASP A 2 15.79 -2.83 2.32
C ASP A 2 14.34 -2.34 2.32
N ARG A 3 13.86 -1.79 1.19
CA ARG A 3 12.47 -1.31 1.09
C ARG A 3 11.48 -2.46 1.24
N GLN A 4 11.88 -3.66 0.79
CA GLN A 4 11.10 -4.88 0.89
C GLN A 4 10.86 -5.27 2.35
N GLU A 5 11.89 -5.16 3.20
CA GLU A 5 11.83 -5.52 4.62
C GLU A 5 10.82 -4.65 5.40
N LYS A 6 10.74 -3.35 5.08
CA LYS A 6 9.75 -2.44 5.69
C LYS A 6 8.32 -2.75 5.25
N ILE A 7 8.15 -3.12 3.98
CA ILE A 7 6.87 -3.54 3.42
C ILE A 7 6.43 -4.83 4.10
N ASP A 8 7.30 -5.83 4.18
CA ASP A 8 6.97 -7.11 4.79
C ASP A 8 6.69 -6.97 6.28
N ASN A 9 7.42 -6.14 7.02
CA ASN A 9 7.07 -5.81 8.40
C ASN A 9 5.68 -5.18 8.52
N PHE A 10 5.33 -4.24 7.62
CA PHE A 10 4.00 -3.62 7.62
C PHE A 10 2.88 -4.63 7.38
N TYR A 11 3.08 -5.64 6.53
CA TYR A 11 2.08 -6.67 6.26
C TYR A 11 2.10 -7.84 7.26
N ASN A 12 3.25 -8.11 7.88
CA ASN A 12 3.40 -9.21 8.84
C ASN A 12 2.93 -8.84 10.25
N GLU A 13 3.05 -7.57 10.63
CA GLU A 13 2.58 -7.06 11.91
C GLU A 13 1.11 -7.44 12.18
N GLU A 14 0.87 -7.98 13.37
CA GLU A 14 -0.44 -8.46 13.78
C GLU A 14 -1.40 -7.29 13.96
N HIS A 15 -2.45 -7.25 13.15
CA HIS A 15 -3.46 -6.20 13.18
C HIS A 15 -4.82 -6.77 12.80
N GLN A 16 -5.90 -6.24 13.38
CA GLN A 16 -7.28 -6.63 13.04
C GLN A 16 -7.63 -6.50 11.56
N TYR A 17 -6.87 -5.68 10.81
CA TYR A 17 -7.09 -5.42 9.38
C TYR A 17 -6.02 -6.05 8.50
N LYS A 18 -5.18 -6.95 9.04
CA LYS A 18 -4.12 -7.65 8.29
C LYS A 18 -4.65 -8.30 7.02
N THR A 19 -5.78 -9.00 7.12
CA THR A 19 -6.44 -9.63 5.97
C THR A 19 -6.93 -8.60 4.95
N GLY A 20 -7.58 -7.53 5.40
CA GLY A 20 -8.08 -6.47 4.50
C GLY A 20 -6.94 -5.78 3.76
N VAL A 21 -5.89 -5.39 4.47
CA VAL A 21 -4.69 -4.76 3.93
C VAL A 21 -3.93 -5.69 2.98
N ALA A 22 -3.89 -7.00 3.26
CA ALA A 22 -3.31 -8.00 2.36
C ALA A 22 -4.10 -8.16 1.04
N ILE A 23 -5.43 -8.06 1.09
CA ILE A 23 -6.27 -8.05 -0.12
C ILE A 23 -5.94 -6.83 -0.98
N LEU A 24 -5.79 -5.66 -0.37
CA LEU A 24 -5.41 -4.43 -1.07
C LEU A 24 -4.04 -4.56 -1.74
N ARG A 25 -3.05 -5.14 -1.04
CA ARG A 25 -1.74 -5.47 -1.62
C ARG A 25 -1.88 -6.34 -2.86
N LYS A 26 -2.67 -7.41 -2.77
CA LYS A 26 -2.90 -8.35 -3.88
C LYS A 26 -3.54 -7.64 -5.09
N LEU A 27 -4.51 -6.76 -4.86
CA LEU A 27 -5.14 -5.97 -5.92
C LEU A 27 -4.14 -5.00 -6.57
N ALA A 28 -3.34 -4.31 -5.77
CA ALA A 28 -2.32 -3.39 -6.26
C ALA A 28 -1.26 -4.10 -7.14
N LEU A 29 -0.82 -5.29 -6.71
CA LEU A 29 0.10 -6.14 -7.47
C LEU A 29 -0.54 -6.69 -8.74
N ALA A 30 -1.83 -7.05 -8.71
CA ALA A 30 -2.57 -7.48 -9.90
C ALA A 30 -2.65 -6.37 -10.97
N CYS A 31 -2.69 -5.10 -10.55
CA CYS A 31 -2.62 -3.93 -11.43
C CYS A 31 -1.21 -3.63 -11.97
N LYS A 32 -0.24 -4.54 -11.77
CA LYS A 32 1.18 -4.39 -12.18
C LYS A 32 1.85 -3.14 -11.59
N LEU A 33 1.39 -2.68 -10.43
CA LEU A 33 2.01 -1.56 -9.74
C LEU A 33 3.28 -2.02 -9.02
N LYS A 34 4.30 -1.17 -9.03
CA LYS A 34 5.57 -1.43 -8.34
C LYS A 34 5.45 -1.03 -6.87
N GLU A 35 5.75 -1.96 -5.98
CA GLU A 35 5.82 -1.70 -4.54
C GLU A 35 7.01 -0.80 -4.21
N THR A 36 6.76 0.22 -3.41
CA THR A 36 7.75 1.12 -2.82
C THR A 36 7.35 1.45 -1.39
N TYR A 37 8.26 2.03 -0.64
CA TYR A 37 7.99 2.41 0.75
C TYR A 37 8.34 3.89 0.92
N LYS A 38 7.31 4.71 1.12
CA LYS A 38 7.41 6.17 1.26
C LYS A 38 6.45 6.63 2.36
N TRP A 39 6.82 7.70 3.08
CA TRP A 39 6.01 8.25 4.18
C TRP A 39 5.59 7.21 5.25
N SER A 40 6.45 6.21 5.49
CA SER A 40 6.17 5.09 6.40
C SER A 40 4.99 4.18 6.00
N PHE A 41 4.54 4.24 4.74
CA PHE A 41 3.50 3.38 4.19
C PHE A 41 3.95 2.67 2.90
N PRO A 42 3.45 1.44 2.64
CA PRO A 42 3.55 0.82 1.33
C PRO A 42 2.87 1.70 0.30
N THR A 43 3.66 2.22 -0.63
CA THR A 43 3.20 3.03 -1.75
C THR A 43 3.40 2.22 -3.04
N TYR A 44 2.53 2.42 -4.00
CA TYR A 44 2.52 1.69 -5.26
C TYR A 44 2.64 2.71 -6.38
N THR A 45 3.64 2.49 -7.23
CA THR A 45 3.97 3.40 -8.32
C THR A 45 3.82 2.71 -9.67
N THR A 46 3.46 3.47 -10.69
CA THR A 46 3.51 3.04 -12.09
C THR A 46 4.27 4.09 -12.88
N GLN A 47 5.23 3.67 -13.71
CA GLN A 47 6.02 4.61 -14.54
C GLN A 47 6.54 5.82 -13.74
N ASP A 48 7.16 5.55 -12.58
CA ASP A 48 7.69 6.54 -11.63
C ASP A 48 6.67 7.50 -10.97
N LYS A 49 5.37 7.34 -11.24
CA LYS A 49 4.31 8.12 -10.61
C LYS A 49 3.69 7.35 -9.44
N ASN A 50 3.46 8.03 -8.31
CA ASN A 50 2.73 7.42 -7.19
C ASN A 50 1.25 7.32 -7.57
N VAL A 51 0.68 6.11 -7.45
CA VAL A 51 -0.72 5.84 -7.79
C VAL A 51 -1.53 5.71 -6.53
N ILE A 52 -1.16 4.74 -5.69
CA ILE A 52 -1.85 4.46 -4.43
C ILE A 52 -0.86 4.26 -3.28
N ALA A 53 -1.25 4.58 -2.05
CA ALA A 53 -0.60 4.12 -0.83
C ALA A 53 -1.61 3.35 0.01
N ILE A 54 -1.16 2.28 0.65
CA ILE A 54 -1.98 1.49 1.56
C ILE A 54 -1.65 1.92 2.98
N CYS A 55 -2.65 2.44 3.69
CA CYS A 55 -2.51 2.92 5.04
C CYS A 55 -3.33 2.02 5.98
N LYS A 56 -2.74 1.65 7.11
CA LYS A 56 -3.45 0.96 8.18
C LYS A 56 -3.34 1.80 9.46
N PHE A 57 -4.46 2.02 10.11
CA PHE A 57 -4.58 2.73 11.36
C PHE A 57 -5.21 1.81 12.41
N LYS A 58 -5.15 2.22 13.68
CA LYS A 58 -5.67 1.41 14.80
C LYS A 58 -7.14 1.05 14.65
N SER A 59 -7.97 1.92 14.07
CA SER A 59 -9.43 1.77 14.00
C SER A 59 -9.99 1.65 12.58
N HIS A 60 -9.14 1.75 11.55
CA HIS A 60 -9.54 1.58 10.15
C HIS A 60 -8.31 1.33 9.27
N PHE A 61 -8.52 0.89 8.05
CA PHE A 61 -7.50 0.85 7.01
C PHE A 61 -8.05 1.48 5.74
N GLY A 62 -7.18 1.91 4.85
CA GLY A 62 -7.59 2.62 3.65
C GLY A 62 -6.54 2.61 2.56
N ILE A 63 -6.97 3.07 1.40
CA ILE A 63 -6.12 3.34 0.25
C ILE A 63 -6.14 4.82 -0.01
N TRP A 64 -4.96 5.42 -0.12
CA TRP A 64 -4.80 6.79 -0.53
C TRP A 64 -4.42 6.85 -2.00
N PHE A 65 -5.30 7.41 -2.83
CA PHE A 65 -5.02 7.71 -4.23
C PHE A 65 -4.33 9.07 -4.37
N PHE A 66 -3.09 9.09 -4.85
CA PHE A 66 -2.33 10.35 -5.03
C PHE A 66 -2.93 11.23 -6.13
N ASN A 67 -3.52 10.62 -7.16
CA ASN A 67 -4.25 11.33 -8.20
C ASN A 67 -5.72 10.90 -8.24
N GLY A 68 -6.40 11.01 -7.10
CA GLY A 68 -7.82 10.69 -6.97
C GLY A 68 -8.73 11.40 -7.97
N VAL A 69 -8.32 12.56 -8.48
CA VAL A 69 -9.04 13.32 -9.52
C VAL A 69 -9.23 12.55 -10.84
N PHE A 70 -8.40 11.54 -11.09
CA PHE A 70 -8.55 10.68 -12.28
C PHE A 70 -9.44 9.46 -12.04
N LEU A 71 -9.92 9.22 -10.81
CA LEU A 71 -11.01 8.26 -10.59
C LEU A 71 -12.31 8.90 -11.10
N LYS A 72 -12.75 8.45 -12.26
CA LYS A 72 -14.10 8.69 -12.80
C LYS A 72 -14.95 7.45 -12.61
#